data_AF-A0A223RYB1-F1
#
_entry.id   AF-A0A223RYB1-F1
#
_cell.length_a   1.000
_cell.length_b   1.000
_cell.length_c   1.000
_cell.angle_alpha   90.00
_cell.angle_beta   90.00
_cell.angle_gamma   90.00
#
_symmetry.space_group_name_H-M   'P 1'
#
loop_
_entity.id
_entity.type
_entity.pdbx_description
1 polymer ?
#
loop_
_entity_poly.entity_id
_entity_poly.type
_entity_poly.pdbx_seq_one_letter_code
_entity_poly.pdbx_strand_id
1 'polypeptide(L)'
;MGTTEQAVEQARSAGAYAHVIDGSELVSKRTMLDAIAAQLSFPEWAGRNLDALYDCLIDLSWLPRGEHVLVWSNHRVLAEHDPKAYRGIGSVLVAAAQESGERVFRAVCTTD
;
A
#
# COMPACT_ATOMS: atom_id res chain seq x y z
N MET A 1 2.59 -12.38 12.57
CA MET A 1 2.83 -11.12 11.84
C MET A 1 4.02 -10.47 12.51
N GLY A 2 4.99 -9.98 11.74
CA GLY A 2 6.20 -9.33 12.27
C GLY A 2 5.97 -7.84 12.50
N THR A 3 6.96 -7.18 13.09
CA THR A 3 6.87 -5.74 13.34
C THR A 3 7.05 -4.91 12.07
N THR A 4 6.63 -3.64 12.09
CA THR A 4 6.89 -2.71 10.98
C THR A 4 8.38 -2.63 10.64
N GLU A 5 9.25 -2.55 11.66
CA GLU A 5 10.71 -2.52 11.48
C GLU A 5 11.23 -3.79 10.80
N GLN A 6 10.78 -4.97 11.24
CA GLN A 6 11.18 -6.24 10.64
C GLN A 6 10.74 -6.35 9.17
N ALA A 7 9.52 -5.90 8.85
CA ALA A 7 9.01 -5.92 7.48
C ALA A 7 9.81 -4.99 6.56
N VAL A 8 10.16 -3.79 7.04
CA VAL A 8 10.99 -2.83 6.31
C VAL A 8 12.39 -3.38 6.07
N GLU A 9 13.02 -3.96 7.10
CA GLU A 9 14.36 -4.53 6.98
C GLU A 9 14.36 -5.71 6.00
N GLN A 10 13.36 -6.59 6.07
CA GLN A 10 13.23 -7.71 5.14
C GLN A 10 13.09 -7.24 3.69
N ALA A 11 12.25 -6.23 3.42
CA ALA A 11 12.09 -5.67 2.09
C ALA A 11 13.41 -5.08 1.56
N ARG A 12 14.12 -4.30 2.38
CA ARG A 12 15.39 -3.68 1.99
C ARG A 12 16.51 -4.71 1.77
N SER A 13 16.61 -5.71 2.64
CA SER A 13 17.56 -6.82 2.49
C SER A 13 17.30 -7.63 1.21
N ALA A 14 16.05 -7.68 0.72
CA ALA A 14 15.71 -8.27 -0.58
C ALA A 14 15.94 -7.34 -1.78
N GLY A 15 16.43 -6.11 -1.57
CA GLY A 15 16.65 -5.10 -2.60
C GLY A 15 15.37 -4.34 -3.01
N ALA A 16 14.28 -4.48 -2.26
CA ALA A 16 13.03 -3.78 -2.52
C ALA A 16 12.98 -2.39 -1.85
N TYR A 17 12.17 -1.50 -2.41
CA TYR A 17 11.85 -0.21 -1.83
C TYR A 17 10.69 -0.35 -0.84
N ALA A 18 10.96 -0.13 0.44
CA ALA A 18 9.96 -0.17 1.49
C ALA A 18 9.24 1.17 1.66
N HIS A 19 7.92 1.12 1.75
CA HIS A 19 7.00 2.24 1.88
C HIS A 19 6.12 2.03 3.10
N VAL A 20 6.17 2.91 4.10
CA VAL A 20 5.48 2.67 5.38
C VAL A 20 4.27 3.57 5.50
N ILE A 21 3.13 3.00 5.89
CA ILE A 21 1.93 3.73 6.29
C ILE A 21 1.55 3.31 7.70
N ASP A 22 1.49 4.29 8.59
CA ASP A 22 0.82 4.14 9.88
C ASP A 22 -0.69 4.38 9.73
N GLY A 23 -1.46 3.32 9.99
CA GLY A 23 -2.92 3.33 9.90
C GLY A 23 -3.63 3.96 11.11
N SER A 24 -2.90 4.40 12.14
CA SER A 24 -3.46 4.85 13.43
C SER A 24 -4.54 5.93 13.31
N GLU A 25 -4.44 6.83 12.33
CA GLU A 25 -5.42 7.91 12.09
C GLU A 25 -6.22 7.74 10.78
N LEU A 26 -6.02 6.63 10.05
CA LEU A 26 -6.62 6.41 8.73
C LEU A 26 -7.98 5.71 8.84
N VAL A 27 -8.98 6.45 9.32
CA VAL A 27 -10.30 5.92 9.69
C VAL A 27 -11.33 5.86 8.54
N SER A 28 -10.97 6.25 7.32
CA SER A 28 -11.89 6.26 6.17
C SER A 28 -11.22 5.84 4.86
N LYS A 29 -12.03 5.43 3.87
CA LYS A 29 -11.55 5.20 2.49
C LYS A 29 -10.68 6.35 1.97
N ARG A 30 -11.17 7.59 2.10
CA ARG A 30 -10.49 8.76 1.53
C ARG A 30 -9.12 8.96 2.16
N THR A 31 -9.05 8.99 3.49
CA THR A 31 -7.78 9.18 4.23
C THR A 31 -6.77 8.08 3.90
N MET A 32 -7.21 6.83 3.75
CA MET A 32 -6.32 5.74 3.38
C MET A 32 -5.82 5.85 1.92
N LEU A 33 -6.71 6.19 0.97
CA LEU A 33 -6.30 6.39 -0.42
C LEU A 33 -5.33 7.57 -0.57
N ASP A 34 -5.56 8.66 0.16
CA ASP A 34 -4.66 9.83 0.19
C ASP A 34 -3.29 9.44 0.77
N ALA A 35 -3.24 8.63 1.83
CA ALA A 35 -2.00 8.14 2.43
C ALA A 35 -1.20 7.23 1.48
N ILE A 36 -1.86 6.30 0.77
CA ILE A 36 -1.21 5.45 -0.23
C ILE A 36 -0.64 6.30 -1.37
N ALA A 37 -1.44 7.23 -1.89
CA ALA A 37 -1.02 8.11 -2.97
C ALA A 37 0.21 8.94 -2.58
N ALA A 38 0.22 9.52 -1.37
CA ALA A 38 1.37 10.26 -0.86
C ALA A 38 2.60 9.35 -0.72
N GLN A 39 2.44 8.18 -0.09
CA GLN A 39 3.55 7.29 0.21
C GLN A 39 4.19 6.70 -1.05
N LEU A 40 3.40 6.41 -2.08
CA LEU A 40 3.88 5.88 -3.37
C LEU A 40 4.10 6.97 -4.42
N SER A 41 4.06 8.25 -4.01
CA SER A 41 4.25 9.41 -4.89
C SER A 41 3.38 9.37 -6.15
N PHE A 42 2.11 8.99 -6.00
CA PHE A 42 1.16 8.92 -7.12
C PHE A 42 1.02 10.30 -7.78
N PRO A 43 0.87 10.36 -9.11
CA PRO A 43 0.66 11.61 -9.82
C PRO A 43 -0.62 12.33 -9.37
N GLU A 44 -0.64 13.66 -9.47
CA GLU A 44 -1.77 14.48 -8.99
C GLU A 44 -3.10 14.12 -9.68
N TRP A 45 -3.05 13.66 -10.93
CA TRP A 45 -4.20 13.26 -11.72
C TRP A 45 -4.81 11.90 -11.29
N ALA A 46 -4.13 11.13 -10.45
CA ALA A 46 -4.62 9.82 -10.01
C ALA A 46 -5.99 9.95 -9.31
N GLY A 47 -6.99 9.19 -9.75
CA GLY A 47 -8.31 9.21 -9.13
C GLY A 47 -8.29 8.76 -7.67
N ARG A 48 -9.19 9.28 -6.83
CA ARG A 48 -9.32 8.86 -5.41
C ARG A 48 -10.41 7.78 -5.26
N ASN A 49 -10.28 6.70 -6.03
CA ASN A 49 -11.17 5.55 -6.01
C ASN A 49 -10.38 4.22 -6.12
N LEU A 50 -11.08 3.08 -6.03
CA LEU A 50 -10.43 1.76 -5.99
C LEU A 50 -9.85 1.33 -7.34
N ASP A 51 -10.51 1.70 -8.44
CA ASP A 51 -10.02 1.38 -9.80
C ASP A 51 -8.75 2.16 -10.10
N ALA A 52 -8.74 3.46 -9.79
CA ALA A 52 -7.55 4.30 -9.93
C ALA A 52 -6.40 3.86 -9.00
N LEU A 53 -6.72 3.36 -7.80
CA LEU A 53 -5.71 2.74 -6.94
C LEU A 53 -5.08 1.53 -7.63
N TYR A 54 -5.89 0.63 -8.20
CA TYR A 54 -5.38 -0.53 -8.93
C TYR A 54 -4.49 -0.13 -10.10
N ASP A 55 -4.98 0.77 -10.96
CA ASP A 55 -4.24 1.26 -12.12
C ASP A 55 -2.87 1.83 -11.73
N CYS A 56 -2.81 2.60 -10.65
CA CYS A 56 -1.55 3.17 -10.18
C CYS A 56 -0.59 2.13 -9.60
N LEU A 57 -1.10 1.11 -8.90
CA LEU A 57 -0.28 0.07 -8.28
C LEU A 57 0.35 -0.90 -9.29
N ILE A 58 -0.25 -1.05 -10.47
CA ILE A 58 0.28 -1.92 -11.54
C ILE A 58 1.14 -1.16 -12.55
N ASP A 59 1.03 0.17 -12.60
CA ASP A 59 1.86 1.04 -13.43
C ASP A 59 3.18 1.37 -12.70
N LEU A 60 3.08 2.09 -11.58
CA LEU A 60 4.19 2.59 -10.78
C LEU A 60 5.32 3.27 -11.58
N SER A 61 5.14 3.62 -12.86
CA SER A 61 6.22 4.01 -13.79
C SER A 61 7.03 5.23 -13.38
N TRP A 62 6.51 6.05 -12.46
CA TRP A 62 7.17 7.21 -11.88
C TRP A 62 8.20 6.90 -10.77
N LEU A 63 8.22 5.69 -10.22
CA LEU A 63 9.19 5.28 -9.18
C LEU A 63 10.53 4.80 -9.80
N PRO A 64 11.51 4.30 -9.03
CA PRO A 64 12.58 3.47 -9.58
C PRO A 64 12.09 2.10 -10.09
N ARG A 65 12.85 1.43 -10.95
CA ARG A 65 12.60 0.00 -11.30
C ARG A 65 12.90 -0.90 -10.09
N GLY A 66 12.12 -1.96 -9.93
CA GLY A 66 12.27 -2.94 -8.85
C GLY A 66 10.99 -3.23 -8.07
N GLU A 67 11.12 -3.96 -6.97
CA GLU A 67 10.00 -4.27 -6.10
C GLU A 67 9.70 -3.13 -5.13
N HIS A 68 8.42 -2.80 -4.96
CA HIS A 68 7.90 -1.80 -4.04
C HIS A 68 6.98 -2.49 -3.02
N VAL A 69 7.37 -2.45 -1.75
CA VAL A 69 6.62 -3.09 -0.66
C VAL A 69 5.95 -2.03 0.19
N LEU A 70 4.62 -2.02 0.19
CA LEU A 70 3.82 -1.22 1.13
C LEU A 70 3.67 -1.97 2.46
N VAL A 71 4.23 -1.43 3.51
CA VAL A 71 4.08 -1.90 4.89
C VAL A 71 2.99 -1.08 5.57
N TRP A 72 1.86 -1.72 5.87
CA TRP A 72 0.70 -1.09 6.51
C TRP A 72 0.59 -1.53 7.97
N SER A 73 0.96 -0.65 8.89
CA SER A 73 0.82 -0.84 10.34
C SER A 73 -0.52 -0.29 10.83
N ASN A 74 -0.97 -0.66 12.03
CA ASN A 74 -2.27 -0.23 12.59
C ASN A 74 -3.48 -0.38 11.64
N HIS A 75 -3.42 -1.31 10.68
CA HIS A 75 -4.42 -1.46 9.62
C HIS A 75 -5.83 -1.81 10.12
N ARG A 76 -5.93 -2.35 11.34
CA ARG A 76 -7.21 -2.69 11.98
C ARG A 76 -8.04 -1.47 12.33
N VAL A 77 -7.44 -0.29 12.50
CA VAL A 77 -8.16 0.97 12.72
C VAL A 77 -9.16 1.21 11.58
N LEU A 78 -8.72 1.11 10.32
CA LEU A 78 -9.64 1.22 9.19
C LEU A 78 -10.67 0.09 9.17
N ALA A 79 -10.26 -1.14 9.54
CA ALA A 79 -11.17 -2.28 9.57
C ALA A 79 -12.33 -2.10 10.57
N GLU A 80 -12.08 -1.43 11.70
CA GLU A 80 -13.06 -1.13 12.74
C GLU A 80 -13.97 0.05 12.35
N HIS A 81 -13.39 1.12 11.79
CA HIS A 81 -14.12 2.34 11.46
C HIS A 81 -14.86 2.27 10.11
N ASP A 82 -14.28 1.61 9.09
CA ASP A 82 -14.87 1.44 7.77
C ASP A 82 -14.55 0.05 7.18
N PRO A 83 -15.27 -1.01 7.62
CA PRO A 83 -15.06 -2.38 7.15
C PRO A 83 -15.27 -2.57 5.64
N LYS A 84 -16.03 -1.68 4.99
CA LYS A 84 -16.25 -1.71 3.55
C LYS A 84 -15.01 -1.20 2.82
N ALA A 85 -14.46 -0.06 3.26
CA ALA A 85 -13.23 0.48 2.71
C ALA A 85 -12.05 -0.47 2.94
N TYR A 86 -11.91 -1.02 4.15
CA TYR A 86 -10.84 -1.96 4.47
C TYR A 86 -10.83 -3.18 3.52
N ARG A 87 -12.00 -3.80 3.30
CA ARG A 87 -12.13 -4.92 2.36
C ARG A 87 -11.86 -4.51 0.91
N GLY A 88 -12.39 -3.37 0.48
CA GLY A 88 -12.20 -2.87 -0.89
C GLY A 88 -10.74 -2.56 -1.20
N ILE A 89 -10.07 -1.82 -0.32
CA ILE A 89 -8.64 -1.48 -0.44
C ILE A 89 -7.81 -2.77 -0.37
N GLY A 90 -8.05 -3.63 0.62
CA GLY A 90 -7.35 -4.91 0.75
C GLY A 90 -7.48 -5.79 -0.50
N SER A 91 -8.66 -5.85 -1.11
CA SER A 91 -8.87 -6.58 -2.36
C SER A 91 -8.01 -6.03 -3.51
N VAL A 92 -7.90 -4.70 -3.63
CA VAL A 92 -7.07 -4.06 -4.66
C VAL A 92 -5.59 -4.33 -4.40
N LEU A 93 -5.13 -4.23 -3.14
CA LEU A 93 -3.74 -4.50 -2.78
C LEU A 93 -3.35 -5.95 -3.10
N VAL A 94 -4.22 -6.92 -2.81
CA VAL A 94 -3.99 -8.34 -3.14
C VAL A 94 -3.96 -8.56 -4.64
N ALA A 95 -4.88 -7.95 -5.39
CA ALA A 95 -4.94 -8.07 -6.85
C ALA A 95 -3.68 -7.49 -7.51
N ALA A 96 -3.31 -6.25 -7.18
CA ALA A 96 -2.10 -5.61 -7.72
C ALA A 96 -0.82 -6.39 -7.34
N ALA A 97 -0.80 -7.06 -6.19
CA ALA A 97 0.32 -7.90 -5.78
C ALA A 97 0.46 -9.22 -6.56
N GLN A 98 -0.50 -9.59 -7.42
CA GLN A 98 -0.35 -10.72 -8.34
C GLN A 98 0.32 -10.33 -9.66
N GLU A 99 0.40 -9.03 -9.96
CA GLU A 99 1.00 -8.56 -11.19
C GLU A 99 2.52 -8.73 -11.20
N SER A 100 3.06 -8.78 -12.41
CA SER A 100 4.48 -8.94 -12.69
C SER A 100 4.94 -7.89 -13.71
N GLY A 101 6.21 -7.50 -13.65
CA GLY A 101 6.76 -6.48 -14.53
C GLY A 101 8.10 -5.96 -14.05
N GLU A 102 8.58 -4.89 -14.66
CA GLU A 102 9.82 -4.21 -14.23
C GLU A 102 9.67 -3.48 -12.88
N ARG A 103 8.41 -3.22 -12.47
CA ARG A 103 8.01 -2.65 -11.19
C ARG A 103 6.96 -3.55 -10.60
N VAL A 104 7.23 -4.05 -9.41
CA VAL A 104 6.40 -5.09 -8.80
C VAL A 104 5.87 -4.56 -7.47
N PHE A 105 4.56 -4.52 -7.32
CA PHE A 105 3.94 -4.11 -6.07
C PHE A 105 3.74 -5.29 -5.12
N ARG A 106 4.00 -5.10 -3.82
CA ARG A 106 3.66 -6.03 -2.74
C ARG A 106 3.10 -5.25 -1.56
N ALA A 107 2.28 -5.90 -0.74
CA ALA A 107 1.75 -5.32 0.49
C ALA A 107 1.91 -6.28 1.67
N VAL A 108 2.27 -5.75 2.84
CA VAL A 108 2.41 -6.49 4.09
C VAL A 108 1.69 -5.72 5.19
N CYS A 109 0.79 -6.38 5.91
CA CYS A 109 0.20 -5.82 7.13
C CYS A 109 1.05 -6.23 8.35
N THR A 110 1.23 -5.30 9.29
CA THR A 110 1.95 -5.55 10.56
C THR A 110 1.04 -5.26 11.76
N THR A 111 1.42 -5.75 12.94
CA THR A 111 0.55 -5.80 14.14
C THR A 111 0.74 -4.67 15.14
N ASP A 112 1.75 -3.82 14.95
CA ASP A 112 2.07 -2.69 15.83
C ASP A 112 1.65 -1.34 15.22
#